data_AF-A0A830ECY5-F1
#
_entry.id   AF-A0A830ECY5-F1
#
_cell.length_a   1.000
_cell.length_b   1.000
_cell.length_c   1.000
_cell.angle_alpha   90.00
_cell.angle_beta   90.00
_cell.angle_gamma   90.00
#
_symmetry.space_group_name_H-M   'P 1'
#
loop_
_entity.id
_entity.type
_entity.pdbx_description
1 polymer ?
#
loop_
_entity_poly.entity_id
_entity_poly.type
_entity_poly.pdbx_seq_one_letter_code
_entity_poly.pdbx_strand_id
1 'polypeptide(L)'
;MFKRVFFGGLFNELSQDVYKRWFVYQMRVSQALLGLSIASFVIGSAILALRLGHLHGDLMLGGLVLFYIGIMFSQHPGFTRVMPSPFASLLIGLLSITWFVTYVFGLWFSWIVGVLLVLYYVLLIIRGGLGRKPLYWPNTFFLSGLIGLAIAFYMGSGLGLLVFPVASIVSLMRRVESRQKPIYAIDVSYAVLLPIMTYFLSSPIALAVLSLLTLVVIGIPRGFGPAFKTIYSRAYPIGSSLGRASLVITAILLLIGVPLGDAVHMLFLGFIAVIMSSLCIPMLNPGILWFSMRHYGIAGFEIPALLFVSAILRAMYYIVGPLLIMVSLVLVFIAYIEVAVSYLSGERIKVF
;
A
#
# COMPACT_ATOMS: atom_id res chain seq x y z
N MET A 1 9.30 20.70 25.32
CA MET A 1 10.43 19.83 24.93
C MET A 1 10.01 18.37 24.72
N PHE A 2 9.38 17.71 25.69
CA PHE A 2 8.97 16.29 25.62
C PHE A 2 8.10 15.92 24.40
N LYS A 3 7.01 16.66 24.14
CA LYS A 3 6.15 16.45 22.95
C LYS A 3 6.95 16.51 21.65
N ARG A 4 7.91 17.45 21.55
CA ARG A 4 8.73 17.66 20.35
C ARG A 4 9.68 16.49 20.07
N VAL A 5 10.22 15.88 21.12
CA VAL A 5 11.05 14.67 21.04
C VAL A 5 10.22 13.44 20.69
N PHE A 6 9.04 13.29 21.28
CA PHE A 6 8.23 12.07 21.12
C PHE A 6 7.41 12.01 19.84
N PHE A 7 6.97 13.14 19.28
CA PHE A 7 6.08 13.13 18.12
C PHE A 7 6.52 14.06 16.98
N GLY A 8 7.67 14.75 17.09
CA GLY A 8 8.14 15.67 16.05
C GLY A 8 7.73 17.14 16.20
N GLY A 9 7.58 17.88 15.10
CA GLY A 9 7.33 19.33 15.11
C GLY A 9 6.54 19.77 13.89
N LEU A 10 5.77 20.85 14.02
CA LEU A 10 5.04 21.43 12.88
C LEU A 10 6.02 22.14 11.95
N PHE A 11 5.73 22.15 10.65
CA PHE A 11 6.59 22.79 9.64
C PHE A 11 6.98 24.24 9.95
N ASN A 12 6.05 25.02 10.51
CA ASN A 12 6.24 26.42 10.86
C ASN A 12 7.05 26.63 12.15
N GLU A 13 7.37 25.57 12.90
CA GLU A 13 8.10 25.63 14.17
C GLU A 13 9.55 25.12 14.06
N LEU A 14 9.92 24.52 12.92
CA LEU A 14 11.23 23.90 12.71
C LEU A 14 12.11 24.81 11.85
N SER A 15 13.36 25.01 12.28
CA SER A 15 14.38 25.56 11.37
C SER A 15 14.65 24.57 10.24
N GLN A 16 15.10 25.08 9.09
CA GLN A 16 15.40 24.27 7.92
C GLN A 16 16.41 23.14 8.23
N ASP A 17 17.43 23.41 9.03
CA ASP A 17 18.45 22.39 9.39
C ASP A 17 17.90 21.28 10.28
N VAL A 18 16.98 21.60 11.20
CA VAL A 18 16.32 20.59 12.03
C VAL A 18 15.38 19.76 11.17
N TYR A 19 14.60 20.41 10.31
CA TYR A 19 13.70 19.74 9.39
C TYR A 19 14.45 18.75 8.48
N LYS A 20 15.52 19.20 7.81
CA LYS A 20 16.35 18.36 6.94
C LYS A 20 16.90 17.13 7.66
N ARG A 21 17.49 17.31 8.85
CA ARG A 21 18.03 16.19 9.63
C ARG A 21 16.96 15.17 9.99
N TRP A 22 15.81 15.63 10.46
CA TRP A 22 14.72 14.74 10.83
C TRP A 22 14.16 14.01 9.61
N PHE A 23 14.05 14.71 8.48
CA PHE A 23 13.58 14.16 7.21
C PHE A 23 14.43 12.96 6.80
N VAL A 24 15.76 13.05 6.92
CA VAL A 24 16.65 11.92 6.65
C VAL A 24 16.28 10.67 7.46
N TYR A 25 16.02 10.78 8.77
CA TYR A 25 15.62 9.63 9.59
C TYR A 25 14.31 9.00 9.12
N GLN A 26 13.30 9.82 8.85
CA GLN A 26 12.00 9.36 8.34
C GLN A 26 12.16 8.61 7.01
N MET A 27 12.98 9.15 6.11
CA MET A 27 13.26 8.53 4.81
C MET A 27 14.03 7.22 4.97
N ARG A 28 15.05 7.17 5.83
CA ARG A 28 15.82 5.93 6.11
C ARG A 28 14.95 4.81 6.66
N VAL A 29 14.02 5.14 7.56
CA VAL A 29 13.05 4.16 8.08
C VAL A 29 12.15 3.67 6.97
N SER A 30 11.60 4.57 6.15
CA SER A 30 10.76 4.20 5.01
C SER A 30 11.51 3.29 4.03
N GLN A 31 12.78 3.61 3.72
CA GLN A 31 13.66 2.78 2.88
C GLN A 31 13.87 1.38 3.48
N ALA A 32 14.11 1.27 4.79
CA ALA A 32 14.28 -0.02 5.46
C ALA A 32 13.01 -0.89 5.37
N LEU A 33 11.83 -0.29 5.58
CA LEU A 33 10.55 -1.00 5.49
C LEU A 33 10.25 -1.47 4.05
N LEU A 34 10.55 -0.63 3.05
CA LEU A 34 10.42 -1.00 1.64
C LEU A 34 11.40 -2.11 1.25
N GLY A 35 12.65 -2.05 1.72
CA GLY A 35 13.64 -3.10 1.49
C GLY A 35 13.22 -4.44 2.08
N LEU A 36 12.71 -4.43 3.31
CA LEU A 36 12.19 -5.63 3.98
C LEU A 36 10.94 -6.17 3.29
N SER A 37 10.05 -5.30 2.81
CA SER A 37 8.88 -5.67 2.01
C SER A 37 9.28 -6.40 0.72
N ILE A 38 10.25 -5.87 -0.03
CA ILE A 38 10.77 -6.52 -1.25
C ILE A 38 11.36 -7.88 -0.92
N ALA A 39 12.22 -7.97 0.12
CA ALA A 39 12.77 -9.23 0.57
C ALA A 39 11.67 -10.24 0.92
N SER A 40 10.61 -9.79 1.61
CA SER A 40 9.46 -10.61 1.96
C SER A 40 8.72 -11.17 0.73
N PHE A 41 8.48 -10.37 -0.30
CA PHE A 41 7.84 -10.83 -1.53
C PHE A 41 8.69 -11.84 -2.31
N VAL A 42 10.01 -11.60 -2.38
CA VAL A 42 10.96 -12.52 -3.04
C VAL A 42 11.03 -13.85 -2.29
N ILE A 43 11.25 -13.79 -0.98
CA ILE A 43 11.33 -14.98 -0.12
C ILE A 43 9.99 -15.72 -0.10
N GLY A 44 8.87 -15.01 0.03
CA GLY A 44 7.54 -15.58 0.01
C GLY A 44 7.24 -16.33 -1.30
N SER A 45 7.68 -15.79 -2.43
CA SER A 45 7.55 -16.47 -3.73
C SER A 45 8.42 -17.72 -3.83
N ALA A 46 9.66 -17.68 -3.31
CA ALA A 46 10.57 -18.83 -3.30
C ALA A 46 10.09 -19.97 -2.36
N ILE A 47 9.53 -19.62 -1.20
CA ILE A 47 9.05 -20.57 -0.19
C ILE A 47 7.85 -21.38 -0.69
N LEU A 48 7.09 -20.86 -1.65
CA LEU A 48 6.03 -21.63 -2.31
C LEU A 48 6.57 -22.89 -3.00
N ALA A 49 7.79 -22.85 -3.56
CA ALA A 49 8.46 -24.02 -4.15
C ALA A 49 8.78 -25.11 -3.11
N LEU A 50 8.90 -24.72 -1.82
CA LEU A 50 9.12 -25.62 -0.70
C LEU A 50 7.81 -26.16 -0.08
N ARG A 51 6.65 -25.90 -0.72
CA ARG A 51 5.31 -26.31 -0.26
C ARG A 51 4.88 -25.75 1.10
N LEU A 52 5.49 -24.66 1.55
CA LEU A 52 5.14 -23.97 2.80
C LEU A 52 4.12 -22.85 2.53
N GLY A 53 2.88 -23.24 2.21
CA GLY A 53 1.83 -22.32 1.78
C GLY A 53 1.40 -21.28 2.83
N HIS A 54 1.40 -21.65 4.12
CA HIS A 54 1.10 -20.70 5.20
C HIS A 54 2.14 -19.58 5.30
N LEU A 55 3.42 -19.95 5.29
CA LEU A 55 4.53 -19.01 5.36
C LEU A 55 4.60 -18.10 4.12
N HIS A 56 4.23 -18.63 2.95
CA HIS A 56 4.03 -17.79 1.75
C HIS A 56 2.98 -16.71 2.03
N GLY A 57 1.79 -17.07 2.52
CA GLY A 57 0.72 -16.12 2.83
C GLY A 57 1.17 -15.03 3.82
N ASP A 58 1.83 -15.43 4.90
CA ASP A 58 2.31 -14.50 5.94
C ASP A 58 3.38 -13.53 5.42
N LEU A 59 4.32 -14.02 4.61
CA LEU A 59 5.32 -13.16 3.98
C LEU A 59 4.71 -12.19 2.96
N MET A 60 3.71 -12.62 2.19
CA MET A 60 3.03 -11.75 1.22
C MET A 60 2.19 -10.67 1.94
N LEU A 61 1.43 -11.04 2.96
CA LEU A 61 0.61 -10.09 3.74
C LEU A 61 1.46 -9.16 4.59
N GLY A 62 2.44 -9.69 5.32
CA GLY A 62 3.37 -8.92 6.15
C GLY A 62 4.21 -7.95 5.31
N GLY A 63 4.75 -8.43 4.19
CA GLY A 63 5.48 -7.60 3.22
C GLY A 63 4.61 -6.47 2.66
N LEU A 64 3.33 -6.74 2.39
CA LEU A 64 2.39 -5.73 1.91
C LEU A 64 2.09 -4.65 2.96
N VAL A 65 1.88 -5.04 4.22
CA VAL A 65 1.69 -4.07 5.32
C VAL A 65 2.93 -3.19 5.48
N LEU A 66 4.13 -3.79 5.49
CA LEU A 66 5.39 -3.04 5.56
C LEU A 66 5.55 -2.07 4.40
N PHE A 67 5.18 -2.48 3.17
CA PHE A 67 5.21 -1.60 2.00
C PHE A 67 4.38 -0.34 2.26
N TYR A 68 3.11 -0.50 2.65
CA TYR A 68 2.20 0.62 2.81
C TYR A 68 2.52 1.47 4.05
N ILE A 69 3.06 0.89 5.12
CA ILE A 69 3.61 1.69 6.22
C ILE A 69 4.76 2.55 5.69
N GLY A 70 5.71 1.97 4.94
CA GLY A 70 6.85 2.68 4.36
C GLY A 70 6.44 3.82 3.43
N ILE A 71 5.53 3.56 2.49
CA ILE A 71 5.01 4.59 1.57
C ILE A 71 4.31 5.70 2.35
N MET A 72 3.33 5.36 3.19
CA MET A 72 2.52 6.36 3.87
C MET A 72 3.35 7.16 4.89
N PHE A 73 4.32 6.51 5.54
CA PHE A 73 5.22 7.18 6.48
C PHE A 73 6.15 8.15 5.78
N SER A 74 6.69 7.81 4.60
CA SER A 74 7.52 8.74 3.81
C SER A 74 6.80 10.03 3.42
N GLN A 75 5.47 9.97 3.29
CA GLN A 75 4.64 11.10 2.90
C GLN A 75 3.98 11.80 4.09
N HIS A 76 4.22 11.32 5.32
CA HIS A 76 3.58 11.83 6.53
C HIS A 76 3.67 13.36 6.66
N PRO A 77 4.83 14.03 6.52
CA PRO A 77 4.90 15.49 6.60
C PRO A 77 4.03 16.18 5.55
N GLY A 78 4.00 15.67 4.31
CA GLY A 78 3.15 16.22 3.26
C GLY A 78 1.66 16.14 3.58
N PHE A 79 1.25 15.15 4.38
CA PHE A 79 -0.15 14.86 4.69
C PHE A 79 -0.63 15.41 6.03
N THR A 80 0.26 15.57 7.02
CA THR A 80 -0.10 15.98 8.38
C THR A 80 0.52 17.31 8.78
N ARG A 81 1.43 17.88 7.97
CA ARG A 81 2.25 19.05 8.31
C ARG A 81 3.14 18.89 9.54
N VAL A 82 3.30 17.64 10.01
CA VAL A 82 4.18 17.29 11.11
C VAL A 82 5.37 16.54 10.55
N MET A 83 6.56 17.03 10.88
CA MET A 83 7.79 16.32 10.63
C MET A 83 8.08 15.44 11.85
N PRO A 84 8.04 14.10 11.73
CA PRO A 84 8.39 13.20 12.83
C PRO A 84 9.80 13.49 13.35
N SER A 85 10.02 13.38 14.66
CA SER A 85 11.36 13.43 15.22
C SER A 85 12.17 12.18 14.81
N PRO A 86 13.50 12.19 14.99
CA PRO A 86 14.32 11.00 14.79
C PRO A 86 13.86 9.84 15.66
N PHE A 87 13.55 10.11 16.94
CA PHE A 87 12.99 9.12 17.86
C PHE A 87 11.67 8.53 17.34
N ALA A 88 10.75 9.38 16.90
CA ALA A 88 9.46 8.92 16.38
C ALA A 88 9.61 8.05 15.14
N SER A 89 10.53 8.43 14.24
CA SER A 89 10.83 7.66 13.04
C SER A 89 11.40 6.30 13.39
N LEU A 90 12.41 6.25 14.27
CA LEU A 90 13.02 5.00 14.70
C LEU A 90 12.03 4.10 15.43
N LEU A 91 11.13 4.67 16.24
CA LEU A 91 10.11 3.90 16.95
C LEU A 91 9.09 3.26 15.99
N ILE A 92 8.62 4.00 14.97
CA ILE A 92 7.78 3.42 13.90
C ILE A 92 8.50 2.28 13.20
N GLY A 93 9.77 2.48 12.83
CA GLY A 93 10.58 1.47 12.17
C GLY A 93 10.74 0.21 13.03
N LEU A 94 11.12 0.39 14.29
CA LEU A 94 11.31 -0.69 15.25
C LEU A 94 10.01 -1.48 15.45
N LEU A 95 8.91 -0.80 15.78
CA LEU A 95 7.62 -1.47 16.00
C LEU A 95 7.13 -2.22 14.75
N SER A 96 7.33 -1.65 13.55
CA SER A 96 6.93 -2.30 12.30
C SER A 96 7.76 -3.56 12.00
N ILE A 97 9.08 -3.47 12.17
CA ILE A 97 9.98 -4.61 11.94
C ILE A 97 9.77 -5.70 12.99
N THR A 98 9.66 -5.33 14.27
CA THR A 98 9.37 -6.28 15.35
C THR A 98 8.01 -6.94 15.13
N TRP A 99 6.98 -6.18 14.76
CA TRP A 99 5.68 -6.77 14.42
C TRP A 99 5.81 -7.77 13.28
N PHE A 100 6.46 -7.41 12.16
CA PHE A 100 6.61 -8.30 11.02
C PHE A 100 7.33 -9.60 11.39
N VAL A 101 8.45 -9.51 12.11
CA VAL A 101 9.20 -10.70 12.57
C VAL A 101 8.32 -11.56 13.46
N THR A 102 7.68 -10.98 14.47
CA THR A 102 6.82 -11.73 15.39
C THR A 102 5.60 -12.35 14.71
N TYR A 103 5.03 -11.68 13.70
CA TYR A 103 3.92 -12.17 12.87
C TYR A 103 4.33 -13.36 12.01
N VAL A 104 5.44 -13.25 11.25
CA VAL A 104 5.94 -14.32 10.37
C VAL A 104 6.35 -15.56 11.16
N PHE A 105 6.88 -15.41 12.37
CA PHE A 105 7.22 -16.52 13.25
C PHE A 105 6.03 -17.04 14.08
N GLY A 106 4.82 -16.49 13.91
CA GLY A 106 3.63 -16.94 14.63
C GLY A 106 3.69 -16.73 16.14
N LEU A 107 4.41 -15.72 16.62
CA LEU A 107 4.57 -15.45 18.04
C LEU A 107 3.30 -14.83 18.63
N TRP A 108 2.88 -15.32 19.80
CA TRP A 108 1.62 -14.95 20.45
C TRP A 108 1.48 -13.45 20.77
N PHE A 109 2.59 -12.74 20.95
CA PHE A 109 2.60 -11.31 21.29
C PHE A 109 2.68 -10.40 20.06
N SER A 110 2.64 -10.95 18.84
CA SER A 110 2.65 -10.18 17.59
C SER A 110 1.51 -9.15 17.55
N TRP A 111 0.31 -9.51 18.03
CA TRP A 111 -0.82 -8.59 18.09
C TRP A 111 -0.56 -7.40 19.02
N ILE A 112 0.15 -7.58 20.14
CA ILE A 112 0.49 -6.52 21.09
C ILE A 112 1.39 -5.49 20.40
N VAL A 113 2.45 -5.97 19.75
CA VAL A 113 3.40 -5.11 19.02
C VAL A 113 2.67 -4.36 17.89
N GLY A 114 1.80 -5.06 17.16
CA GLY A 114 0.99 -4.47 16.10
C GLY A 114 0.04 -3.38 16.60
N VAL A 115 -0.66 -3.60 17.71
CA VAL A 115 -1.55 -2.58 18.30
C VAL A 115 -0.75 -1.37 18.80
N LEU A 116 0.41 -1.58 19.43
CA LEU A 116 1.30 -0.50 19.85
C LEU A 116 1.78 0.35 18.66
N LEU A 117 2.15 -0.30 17.55
CA LEU A 117 2.48 0.36 16.29
C LEU A 117 1.34 1.25 15.80
N VAL A 118 0.12 0.72 15.73
CA VAL A 118 -1.06 1.46 15.27
C VAL A 118 -1.34 2.64 16.19
N LEU A 119 -1.40 2.42 17.50
CA LEU A 119 -1.66 3.48 18.48
C LEU A 119 -0.65 4.61 18.35
N TYR A 120 0.63 4.27 18.23
CA TYR A 120 1.68 5.26 18.08
C TYR A 120 1.55 6.06 16.77
N TYR A 121 1.25 5.38 15.66
CA TYR A 121 1.05 6.05 14.37
C TYR A 121 -0.20 6.95 14.38
N VAL A 122 -1.30 6.49 14.99
CA VAL A 122 -2.51 7.31 15.16
C VAL A 122 -2.21 8.59 15.96
N LEU A 123 -1.42 8.50 17.04
CA LEU A 123 -1.01 9.68 17.81
C LEU A 123 -0.19 10.67 16.97
N LEU A 124 0.71 10.20 16.11
CA LEU A 124 1.44 11.05 15.17
C LEU A 124 0.50 11.78 14.19
N ILE A 125 -0.50 11.07 13.66
CA ILE A 125 -1.49 11.65 12.74
C ILE A 125 -2.34 12.71 13.45
N ILE A 126 -2.87 12.39 14.63
CA ILE A 126 -3.71 13.29 15.42
C ILE A 126 -2.95 14.57 15.74
N ARG A 127 -1.64 14.49 16.03
CA ARG A 127 -0.81 15.66 16.30
C ARG A 127 -0.77 16.66 15.14
N GLY A 128 -0.73 16.17 13.90
CA GLY A 128 -0.77 17.04 12.72
C GLY A 128 -2.17 17.50 12.32
N GLY A 129 -3.19 16.92 12.96
CA GLY A 129 -4.59 17.13 12.67
C GLY A 129 -5.07 16.28 11.50
N LEU A 130 -6.28 15.73 11.64
CA LEU A 130 -6.97 15.02 10.55
C LEU A 130 -7.46 15.97 9.44
N GLY A 131 -7.36 17.28 9.68
CA GLY A 131 -7.57 18.36 8.72
C GLY A 131 -9.03 18.52 8.26
N ARG A 132 -9.58 19.73 8.41
CA ARG A 132 -10.91 20.09 7.86
C ARG A 132 -10.86 20.52 6.38
N LYS A 133 -9.67 20.64 5.80
CA LYS A 133 -9.49 21.04 4.41
C LYS A 133 -9.65 19.81 3.50
N PRO A 134 -10.31 19.91 2.33
CA PRO A 134 -10.47 18.80 1.39
C PRO A 134 -9.18 18.07 1.05
N LEU A 135 -8.04 18.77 1.07
CA LEU A 135 -6.70 18.20 0.82
C LEU A 135 -6.26 17.16 1.88
N TYR A 136 -6.75 17.28 3.12
CA TYR A 136 -6.42 16.39 4.24
C TYR A 136 -7.43 15.29 4.46
N TRP A 137 -8.61 15.39 3.83
CA TRP A 137 -9.65 14.39 3.92
C TRP A 137 -9.19 12.95 3.61
N PRO A 138 -8.26 12.71 2.66
CA PRO A 138 -7.75 11.36 2.45
C PRO A 138 -6.99 10.77 3.67
N ASN A 139 -6.60 11.57 4.66
CA ASN A 139 -6.08 11.08 5.95
C ASN A 139 -7.13 10.26 6.72
N THR A 140 -8.42 10.54 6.52
CA THR A 140 -9.51 9.79 7.16
C THR A 140 -9.53 8.33 6.71
N PHE A 141 -9.31 8.07 5.42
CA PHE A 141 -9.17 6.70 4.91
C PHE A 141 -7.95 5.99 5.50
N PHE A 142 -6.82 6.70 5.58
CA PHE A 142 -5.60 6.15 6.17
C PHE A 142 -5.78 5.82 7.66
N LEU A 143 -6.39 6.72 8.44
CA LEU A 143 -6.72 6.48 9.84
C LEU A 143 -7.68 5.30 10.00
N SER A 144 -8.72 5.25 9.19
CA SER A 144 -9.67 4.14 9.17
C SER A 144 -8.96 2.80 8.87
N GLY A 145 -8.06 2.79 7.89
CA GLY A 145 -7.20 1.64 7.59
C GLY A 145 -6.33 1.23 8.76
N LEU A 146 -5.75 2.17 9.51
CA LEU A 146 -4.97 1.89 10.71
C LEU A 146 -5.83 1.28 11.83
N ILE A 147 -7.05 1.79 12.05
CA ILE A 147 -7.98 1.19 13.01
C ILE A 147 -8.34 -0.22 12.58
N GLY A 148 -8.64 -0.42 11.28
CA GLY A 148 -8.84 -1.75 10.70
C GLY A 148 -7.62 -2.66 10.89
N LEU A 149 -6.40 -2.14 10.80
CA LEU A 149 -5.17 -2.90 11.04
C LEU A 149 -5.06 -3.37 12.50
N ALA A 150 -5.39 -2.51 13.47
CA ALA A 150 -5.41 -2.90 14.89
C ALA A 150 -6.43 -4.01 15.16
N ILE A 151 -7.61 -3.95 14.53
CA ILE A 151 -8.62 -5.02 14.61
C ILE A 151 -8.06 -6.32 14.00
N ALA A 152 -7.42 -6.24 12.83
CA ALA A 152 -6.82 -7.40 12.18
C ALA A 152 -5.75 -8.05 13.05
N PHE A 153 -4.88 -7.25 13.68
CA PHE A 153 -3.88 -7.72 14.63
C PHE A 153 -4.51 -8.41 15.84
N TYR A 154 -5.48 -7.77 16.48
CA TYR A 154 -6.15 -8.31 17.66
C TYR A 154 -6.85 -9.64 17.37
N MET A 155 -7.47 -9.77 16.19
CA MET A 155 -8.18 -10.98 15.78
C MET A 155 -7.26 -12.08 15.20
N GLY A 156 -5.99 -11.78 14.92
CA GLY A 156 -5.13 -12.68 14.15
C GLY A 156 -5.64 -12.96 12.73
N SER A 157 -6.40 -12.02 12.14
CA SER A 157 -7.02 -12.22 10.83
C SER A 157 -6.04 -11.86 9.70
N GLY A 158 -5.47 -12.87 9.05
CA GLY A 158 -4.55 -12.69 7.92
C GLY A 158 -5.17 -11.86 6.78
N LEU A 159 -6.38 -12.23 6.32
CA LEU A 159 -7.08 -11.45 5.29
C LEU A 159 -7.52 -10.06 5.79
N GLY A 160 -7.76 -9.92 7.10
CA GLY A 160 -8.01 -8.63 7.75
C GLY A 160 -6.90 -7.60 7.50
N LEU A 161 -5.66 -8.06 7.36
CA LEU A 161 -4.50 -7.19 7.09
C LEU A 161 -4.61 -6.41 5.77
N LEU A 162 -5.44 -6.87 4.82
CA LEU A 162 -5.64 -6.23 3.52
C LEU A 162 -6.34 -4.87 3.60
N VAL A 163 -7.11 -4.62 4.65
CA VAL A 163 -7.86 -3.37 4.82
C VAL A 163 -6.92 -2.17 4.83
N PHE A 164 -5.78 -2.27 5.50
CA PHE A 164 -4.84 -1.16 5.61
C PHE A 164 -4.18 -0.78 4.27
N PRO A 165 -3.60 -1.72 3.50
CA PRO A 165 -3.15 -1.48 2.13
C PRO A 165 -4.24 -0.88 1.24
N VAL A 166 -5.46 -1.46 1.24
CA VAL A 166 -6.57 -0.97 0.41
C VAL A 166 -6.95 0.46 0.79
N ALA A 167 -7.10 0.76 2.08
CA ALA A 167 -7.41 2.10 2.56
C ALA A 167 -6.30 3.12 2.23
N SER A 168 -5.03 2.69 2.28
CA SER A 168 -3.89 3.50 1.89
C SER A 168 -3.88 3.80 0.39
N ILE A 169 -4.20 2.81 -0.46
CA ILE A 169 -4.40 3.01 -1.90
C ILE A 169 -5.49 4.05 -2.15
N VAL A 170 -6.66 3.90 -1.51
CA VAL A 170 -7.75 4.86 -1.66
C VAL A 170 -7.29 6.27 -1.25
N SER A 171 -6.57 6.40 -0.13
CA SER A 171 -6.00 7.68 0.29
C SER A 171 -5.09 8.29 -0.77
N LEU A 172 -4.20 7.50 -1.37
CA LEU A 172 -3.25 7.96 -2.38
C LEU A 172 -3.92 8.32 -3.71
N MET A 173 -4.77 7.43 -4.24
CA MET A 173 -5.51 7.68 -5.48
C MET A 173 -6.39 8.93 -5.36
N ARG A 174 -7.07 9.11 -4.21
CA ARG A 174 -7.88 10.30 -3.97
C ARG A 174 -7.04 11.58 -3.96
N ARG A 175 -5.78 11.57 -3.56
CA ARG A 175 -4.91 12.76 -3.65
C ARG A 175 -4.50 13.08 -5.08
N VAL A 176 -4.33 12.04 -5.89
CA VAL A 176 -3.72 12.10 -7.21
C VAL A 176 -4.76 12.38 -8.31
N GLU A 177 -5.88 11.66 -8.30
CA GLU A 177 -6.97 11.83 -9.28
C GLU A 177 -7.94 12.94 -8.90
N SER A 178 -8.08 13.21 -7.61
CA SER A 178 -9.17 14.03 -7.11
C SER A 178 -8.72 15.05 -6.07
N ARG A 179 -8.34 16.26 -6.51
CA ARG A 179 -8.59 17.46 -5.68
C ARG A 179 -10.10 17.74 -5.52
N GLN A 180 -10.94 16.70 -5.56
CA GLN A 180 -12.38 16.81 -5.46
C GLN A 180 -12.75 17.22 -4.04
N LYS A 181 -13.85 17.96 -3.92
CA LYS A 181 -14.51 18.11 -2.62
C LYS A 181 -14.96 16.70 -2.18
N PRO A 182 -14.76 16.32 -0.91
CA PRO A 182 -15.23 15.05 -0.37
C PRO A 182 -16.70 14.83 -0.70
N ILE A 183 -17.03 13.60 -1.13
CA ILE A 183 -18.43 13.18 -1.26
C ILE A 183 -18.79 12.58 0.09
N TYR A 184 -19.07 13.46 1.06
CA TYR A 184 -19.15 13.09 2.48
C TYR A 184 -20.04 11.86 2.75
N ALA A 185 -21.17 11.73 2.06
CA ALA A 185 -22.05 10.56 2.23
C ALA A 185 -21.35 9.22 1.92
N ILE A 186 -20.58 9.15 0.84
CA ILE A 186 -19.86 7.93 0.44
C ILE A 186 -18.57 7.78 1.26
N ASP A 187 -17.80 8.86 1.35
CA ASP A 187 -16.47 8.84 1.96
C ASP A 187 -16.53 8.55 3.47
N VAL A 188 -17.49 9.14 4.19
CA VAL A 188 -17.69 8.87 5.63
C VAL A 188 -18.16 7.44 5.84
N SER A 189 -19.15 6.99 5.04
CA SER A 189 -19.66 5.62 5.15
C SER A 189 -18.55 4.60 4.96
N TYR A 190 -17.72 4.77 3.94
CA TYR A 190 -16.57 3.89 3.71
C TYR A 190 -15.56 3.94 4.88
N ALA A 191 -15.18 5.13 5.34
CA ALA A 191 -14.24 5.26 6.44
C ALA A 191 -14.76 4.64 7.76
N VAL A 192 -16.06 4.67 8.01
CA VAL A 192 -16.67 4.06 9.20
C VAL A 192 -16.83 2.54 9.02
N LEU A 193 -17.17 2.08 7.82
CA LEU A 193 -17.41 0.65 7.56
C LEU A 193 -16.11 -0.16 7.49
N LEU A 194 -15.01 0.41 7.00
CA LEU A 194 -13.74 -0.32 6.81
C LEU A 194 -13.28 -1.11 8.07
N PRO A 195 -13.23 -0.53 9.28
CA PRO A 195 -12.85 -1.27 10.49
C PRO A 195 -13.83 -2.39 10.83
N ILE A 196 -15.14 -2.18 10.61
CA ILE A 196 -16.17 -3.21 10.82
C ILE A 196 -15.97 -4.35 9.84
N MET A 197 -15.69 -4.03 8.57
CA MET A 197 -15.49 -5.02 7.53
C MET A 197 -14.26 -5.91 7.75
N THR A 198 -13.19 -5.38 8.38
CA THR A 198 -12.02 -6.18 8.77
C THR A 198 -12.41 -7.46 9.48
N TYR A 199 -13.41 -7.39 10.39
CA TYR A 199 -13.88 -8.54 11.16
C TYR A 199 -14.43 -9.65 10.26
N PHE A 200 -15.07 -9.29 9.15
CA PHE A 200 -15.81 -10.21 8.29
C PHE A 200 -15.02 -10.66 7.06
N LEU A 201 -13.78 -10.22 6.85
CA LEU A 201 -13.05 -10.44 5.59
C LEU A 201 -12.71 -11.90 5.26
N SER A 202 -12.88 -12.83 6.19
CA SER A 202 -12.82 -14.27 5.89
C SER A 202 -14.03 -14.75 5.08
N SER A 203 -15.11 -13.96 5.00
CA SER A 203 -16.29 -14.24 4.19
C SER A 203 -16.11 -13.74 2.75
N PRO A 204 -16.36 -14.57 1.72
CA PRO A 204 -16.32 -14.13 0.33
C PRO A 204 -17.24 -12.93 0.04
N ILE A 205 -18.42 -12.90 0.67
CA ILE A 205 -19.38 -11.80 0.52
C ILE A 205 -18.79 -10.50 1.07
N ALA A 206 -18.15 -10.54 2.25
CA ALA A 206 -17.58 -9.35 2.85
C ALA A 206 -16.42 -8.79 2.02
N LEU A 207 -15.59 -9.66 1.43
CA LEU A 207 -14.53 -9.26 0.52
C LEU A 207 -15.09 -8.67 -0.79
N ALA A 208 -16.19 -9.22 -1.32
CA ALA A 208 -16.86 -8.66 -2.50
C ALA A 208 -17.42 -7.26 -2.22
N VAL A 209 -18.07 -7.09 -1.06
CA VAL A 209 -18.56 -5.79 -0.59
C VAL A 209 -17.38 -4.82 -0.40
N LEU A 210 -16.23 -5.27 0.11
CA LEU A 210 -15.03 -4.42 0.24
C LEU A 210 -14.57 -3.93 -1.13
N SER A 211 -14.47 -4.83 -2.12
CA SER A 211 -14.05 -4.48 -3.47
C SER A 211 -15.00 -3.47 -4.13
N LEU A 212 -16.31 -3.68 -4.01
CA LEU A 212 -17.32 -2.77 -4.56
C LEU A 212 -17.34 -1.42 -3.84
N LEU A 213 -17.28 -1.39 -2.51
CA LEU A 213 -17.21 -0.14 -1.75
C LEU A 213 -15.94 0.64 -2.07
N THR A 214 -14.80 -0.05 -2.21
CA THR A 214 -13.54 0.55 -2.64
C THR A 214 -13.71 1.21 -4.02
N LEU A 215 -14.32 0.51 -4.97
CA LEU A 215 -14.61 1.03 -6.32
C LEU A 215 -15.50 2.28 -6.27
N VAL A 216 -16.57 2.26 -5.47
CA VAL A 216 -17.51 3.39 -5.32
C VAL A 216 -16.79 4.63 -4.76
N VAL A 217 -15.89 4.45 -3.79
CA VAL A 217 -15.19 5.55 -3.13
C VAL A 217 -14.09 6.16 -3.99
N ILE A 218 -13.33 5.35 -4.73
CA ILE A 218 -12.37 5.87 -5.70
C ILE A 218 -13.07 6.50 -6.91
N GLY A 219 -14.28 6.04 -7.25
CA GLY A 219 -15.12 6.57 -8.32
C GLY A 219 -14.46 6.46 -9.71
N ILE A 220 -15.07 7.10 -10.71
CA ILE A 220 -14.52 7.18 -12.07
C ILE A 220 -13.62 8.42 -12.18
N PRO A 221 -12.39 8.32 -12.70
CA PRO A 221 -11.53 9.48 -12.89
C PRO A 221 -12.16 10.44 -13.91
N ARG A 222 -12.26 11.73 -13.58
CA ARG A 222 -12.83 12.77 -14.46
C ARG A 222 -11.84 13.25 -15.56
N GLY A 223 -10.62 12.73 -15.55
CA GLY A 223 -9.53 13.08 -16.46
C GLY A 223 -8.19 13.14 -15.72
N PHE A 224 -7.10 12.87 -16.43
CA PHE A 224 -5.74 12.97 -15.92
C PHE A 224 -5.18 14.33 -16.32
N GLY A 225 -5.05 15.24 -15.36
CA GLY A 225 -4.60 16.62 -15.61
C GLY A 225 -3.14 16.73 -16.07
N PRO A 226 -2.66 17.96 -16.37
CA PRO A 226 -1.28 18.19 -16.84
C PRO A 226 -0.18 17.79 -15.84
N ALA A 227 -0.53 17.54 -14.58
CA ALA A 227 0.38 16.97 -13.57
C ALA A 227 0.86 15.55 -13.93
N PHE A 228 0.16 14.86 -14.83
CA PHE A 228 0.58 13.59 -15.41
C PHE A 228 1.23 13.82 -16.79
N LYS A 229 2.11 14.81 -16.94
CA LYS A 229 2.97 14.96 -18.13
C LYS A 229 4.44 14.69 -17.80
N THR A 230 4.70 13.73 -16.92
CA THR A 230 6.05 13.24 -16.61
C THR A 230 6.39 12.04 -17.50
N ILE A 231 7.67 11.66 -17.55
CA ILE A 231 8.09 10.40 -18.21
C ILE A 231 7.41 9.15 -17.62
N TYR A 232 6.82 9.27 -16.43
CA TYR A 232 6.10 8.22 -15.70
C TYR A 232 4.58 8.22 -15.95
N SER A 233 4.09 9.19 -16.71
CA SER A 233 2.68 9.56 -16.78
C SER A 233 1.75 8.53 -17.37
N ARG A 234 2.24 7.66 -18.26
CA ARG A 234 1.39 6.69 -18.97
C ARG A 234 0.99 5.51 -18.09
N ALA A 235 1.77 5.20 -17.05
CA ALA A 235 1.52 4.08 -16.16
C ALA A 235 0.25 4.29 -15.36
N TYR A 236 0.08 5.50 -14.84
CA TYR A 236 -0.99 5.79 -13.90
C TYR A 236 -2.40 5.69 -14.51
N PRO A 237 -2.73 6.34 -15.64
CA PRO A 237 -4.07 6.24 -16.24
C PRO A 237 -4.50 4.81 -16.54
N ILE A 238 -3.57 4.01 -17.07
CA ILE A 238 -3.84 2.61 -17.44
C ILE A 238 -3.96 1.77 -16.18
N GLY A 239 -2.99 1.82 -15.26
CA GLY A 239 -3.04 1.06 -14.02
C GLY A 239 -4.24 1.43 -13.13
N SER A 240 -4.59 2.71 -13.08
CA SER A 240 -5.80 3.22 -12.42
C SER A 240 -7.09 2.60 -12.97
N SER A 241 -7.18 2.44 -14.29
CA SER A 241 -8.33 1.82 -14.96
C SER A 241 -8.35 0.30 -14.76
N LEU A 242 -7.21 -0.36 -14.94
CA LEU A 242 -7.05 -1.80 -14.73
C LEU A 242 -7.33 -2.19 -13.28
N GLY A 243 -6.84 -1.43 -12.31
CA GLY A 243 -7.11 -1.67 -10.89
C GLY A 243 -8.61 -1.62 -10.55
N ARG A 244 -9.35 -0.66 -11.14
CA ARG A 244 -10.82 -0.60 -10.99
C ARG A 244 -11.51 -1.80 -11.60
N ALA A 245 -11.09 -2.20 -12.81
CA ALA A 245 -11.61 -3.41 -13.44
C ALA A 245 -11.36 -4.63 -12.54
N SER A 246 -10.18 -4.73 -11.92
CA SER A 246 -9.87 -5.80 -10.98
C SER A 246 -10.77 -5.84 -9.76
N LEU A 247 -11.18 -4.69 -9.20
CA LEU A 247 -12.15 -4.66 -8.10
C LEU A 247 -13.50 -5.25 -8.51
N VAL A 248 -13.97 -4.94 -9.72
CA VAL A 248 -15.20 -5.51 -10.28
C VAL A 248 -15.05 -7.03 -10.47
N ILE A 249 -13.95 -7.45 -11.09
CA ILE A 249 -13.70 -8.86 -11.36
C ILE A 249 -13.56 -9.65 -10.06
N THR A 250 -12.82 -9.15 -9.07
CA THR A 250 -12.74 -9.76 -7.73
C THR A 250 -14.13 -9.94 -7.12
N ALA A 251 -14.99 -8.92 -7.16
CA ALA A 251 -16.35 -9.04 -6.64
C ALA A 251 -17.16 -10.10 -7.38
N ILE A 252 -17.08 -10.16 -8.72
CA ILE A 252 -17.77 -11.18 -9.52
C ILE A 252 -17.26 -12.59 -9.16
N LEU A 253 -15.95 -12.80 -9.11
CA LEU A 253 -15.34 -14.10 -8.77
C LEU A 253 -15.84 -14.60 -7.42
N LEU A 254 -15.94 -13.71 -6.42
CA LEU A 254 -16.44 -14.04 -5.09
C LEU A 254 -17.93 -14.39 -5.10
N LEU A 255 -18.74 -13.67 -5.87
CA LEU A 255 -20.19 -13.88 -5.95
C LEU A 255 -20.58 -15.15 -6.72
N ILE A 256 -19.75 -15.59 -7.68
CA ILE A 256 -19.97 -16.84 -8.42
C ILE A 256 -19.33 -18.06 -7.73
N GLY A 257 -18.72 -17.88 -6.55
CA GLY A 257 -18.20 -18.98 -5.73
C GLY A 257 -16.79 -19.47 -6.10
N VAL A 258 -15.97 -18.66 -6.77
CA VAL A 258 -14.54 -18.99 -7.00
C VAL A 258 -13.83 -19.09 -5.65
N PRO A 259 -12.89 -20.05 -5.48
CA PRO A 259 -12.14 -20.19 -4.24
C PRO A 259 -11.55 -18.86 -3.74
N LEU A 260 -11.71 -18.60 -2.44
CA LEU A 260 -11.33 -17.33 -1.81
C LEU A 260 -9.86 -16.98 -2.07
N GLY A 261 -8.97 -17.97 -2.04
CA GLY A 261 -7.55 -17.78 -2.34
C GLY A 261 -7.33 -17.16 -3.72
N ASP A 262 -8.04 -17.61 -4.75
CA ASP A 262 -7.86 -17.13 -6.12
C ASP A 262 -8.44 -15.72 -6.32
N ALA A 263 -9.60 -15.45 -5.72
CA ALA A 263 -10.17 -14.10 -5.68
C ALA A 263 -9.27 -13.11 -4.92
N VAL A 264 -8.63 -13.55 -3.84
CA VAL A 264 -7.64 -12.76 -3.10
C VAL A 264 -6.41 -12.48 -3.97
N HIS A 265 -5.94 -13.44 -4.77
CA HIS A 265 -4.86 -13.18 -5.73
C HIS A 265 -5.26 -12.19 -6.82
N MET A 266 -6.52 -12.20 -7.28
CA MET A 266 -7.04 -11.18 -8.19
C MET A 266 -6.99 -9.78 -7.54
N LEU A 267 -7.35 -9.67 -6.26
CA LEU A 267 -7.24 -8.41 -5.53
C LEU A 267 -5.78 -7.98 -5.34
N PHE A 268 -4.90 -8.92 -4.96
CA PHE A 268 -3.49 -8.67 -4.71
C PHE A 268 -2.73 -8.27 -5.97
N LEU A 269 -2.83 -9.05 -7.03
CA LEU A 269 -2.11 -8.80 -8.28
C LEU A 269 -2.83 -7.77 -9.13
N GLY A 270 -4.13 -7.96 -9.35
CA GLY A 270 -4.92 -7.16 -10.29
C GLY A 270 -5.26 -5.76 -9.78
N PHE A 271 -5.45 -5.57 -8.47
CA PHE A 271 -5.70 -4.24 -7.91
C PHE A 271 -4.47 -3.69 -7.19
N ILE A 272 -4.01 -4.35 -6.13
CA ILE A 272 -2.97 -3.80 -5.27
C ILE A 272 -1.64 -3.64 -6.02
N ALA A 273 -1.13 -4.70 -6.66
CA ALA A 273 0.15 -4.64 -7.37
C ALA A 273 0.09 -3.73 -8.60
N VAL A 274 -1.04 -3.71 -9.33
CA VAL A 274 -1.27 -2.78 -10.45
C VAL A 274 -1.25 -1.31 -9.98
N ILE A 275 -1.88 -0.98 -8.84
CA ILE A 275 -1.82 0.39 -8.32
C ILE A 275 -0.44 0.70 -7.75
N MET A 276 0.21 -0.25 -7.07
CA MET A 276 1.58 -0.08 -6.61
C MET A 276 2.53 0.23 -7.78
N SER A 277 2.44 -0.52 -8.88
CA SER A 277 3.29 -0.33 -10.06
C SER A 277 2.92 0.90 -10.89
N SER A 278 1.69 1.37 -10.83
CA SER A 278 1.29 2.55 -11.62
C SER A 278 1.40 3.87 -10.85
N LEU A 279 1.39 3.83 -9.51
CA LEU A 279 1.41 5.01 -8.65
C LEU A 279 2.64 5.02 -7.73
N CYS A 280 2.76 4.05 -6.83
CA CYS A 280 3.75 4.10 -5.76
C CYS A 280 5.17 3.99 -6.31
N ILE A 281 5.41 3.00 -7.17
CA ILE A 281 6.73 2.70 -7.72
C ILE A 281 7.24 3.79 -8.67
N PRO A 282 6.46 4.32 -9.63
CA PRO A 282 6.96 5.33 -10.55
C PRO A 282 6.89 6.76 -10.01
N MET A 283 5.97 7.07 -9.10
CA MET A 283 5.74 8.46 -8.67
C MET A 283 6.23 8.76 -7.25
N LEU A 284 6.24 7.77 -6.34
CA LEU A 284 6.56 8.01 -4.92
C LEU A 284 7.94 7.49 -4.55
N ASN A 285 8.25 6.24 -4.90
CA ASN A 285 9.50 5.58 -4.56
C ASN A 285 10.76 6.33 -5.04
N PRO A 286 10.81 6.98 -6.22
CA PRO A 286 11.93 7.84 -6.61
C PRO A 286 12.29 8.90 -5.56
N GLY A 287 11.27 9.60 -5.04
CA GLY A 287 11.44 10.56 -3.96
C GLY A 287 11.87 9.92 -2.64
N ILE A 288 11.48 8.66 -2.41
CA ILE A 288 11.84 7.91 -1.21
C ILE A 288 13.29 7.41 -1.24
N LEU A 289 13.71 6.88 -2.39
CA LEU A 289 15.02 6.29 -2.62
C LEU A 289 16.08 7.35 -3.01
N TRP A 290 15.66 8.61 -3.17
CA TRP A 290 16.48 9.70 -3.70
C TRP A 290 17.11 9.32 -5.04
N PHE A 291 16.23 8.86 -5.92
CA PHE A 291 16.58 8.28 -7.19
C PHE A 291 15.66 8.85 -8.26
N SER A 292 16.19 9.06 -9.48
CA SER A 292 15.39 9.43 -10.64
C SER A 292 15.53 8.34 -11.69
N MET A 293 14.42 7.69 -12.06
CA MET A 293 14.43 6.68 -13.12
C MET A 293 14.48 7.36 -14.49
N ARG A 294 15.26 6.81 -15.44
CA ARG A 294 15.34 7.35 -16.80
C ARG A 294 14.10 7.04 -17.64
N HIS A 295 13.53 5.85 -17.43
CA HIS A 295 12.30 5.37 -18.05
C HIS A 295 11.54 4.50 -17.04
N TYR A 296 10.29 4.14 -17.34
CA TYR A 296 9.51 3.21 -16.53
C TYR A 296 8.75 2.27 -17.45
N GLY A 297 9.26 1.05 -17.66
CA GLY A 297 8.85 0.21 -18.79
C GLY A 297 9.29 0.80 -20.14
N ILE A 298 8.85 0.18 -21.24
CA ILE A 298 9.23 0.57 -22.61
C ILE A 298 8.36 1.74 -23.09
N ALA A 299 7.04 1.58 -23.04
CA ALA A 299 6.02 2.56 -23.44
C ALA A 299 5.28 3.15 -22.24
N GLY A 300 5.58 2.70 -21.02
CA GLY A 300 5.09 3.30 -19.79
C GLY A 300 3.91 2.60 -19.15
N PHE A 301 3.41 1.49 -19.69
CA PHE A 301 2.18 0.85 -19.22
C PHE A 301 2.25 -0.68 -19.15
N GLU A 302 3.35 -1.26 -19.62
CA GLU A 302 3.58 -2.70 -19.68
C GLU A 302 3.51 -3.30 -18.29
N ILE A 303 4.19 -2.70 -17.31
CA ILE A 303 4.26 -3.20 -15.94
C ILE A 303 2.86 -3.39 -15.31
N PRO A 304 1.97 -2.37 -15.24
CA PRO A 304 0.61 -2.58 -14.74
C PRO A 304 -0.22 -3.53 -15.64
N ALA A 305 -0.02 -3.54 -16.95
CA ALA A 305 -0.72 -4.46 -17.84
C ALA A 305 -0.33 -5.93 -17.61
N LEU A 306 0.97 -6.23 -17.46
CA LEU A 306 1.51 -7.55 -17.17
C LEU A 306 0.97 -8.10 -15.85
N LEU A 307 0.91 -7.26 -14.81
CA LEU A 307 0.36 -7.65 -13.51
C LEU A 307 -1.14 -7.90 -13.58
N PHE A 308 -1.89 -7.08 -14.32
CA PHE A 308 -3.31 -7.31 -14.55
C PHE A 308 -3.57 -8.61 -15.31
N VAL A 309 -2.88 -8.83 -16.44
CA VAL A 309 -3.00 -10.07 -17.23
C VAL A 309 -2.61 -11.28 -16.37
N SER A 310 -1.53 -11.19 -15.60
CA SER A 310 -1.15 -12.24 -14.66
C SER A 310 -2.26 -12.58 -13.67
N ALA A 311 -2.94 -11.57 -13.11
CA ALA A 311 -4.06 -11.76 -12.21
C ALA A 311 -5.24 -12.49 -12.89
N ILE A 312 -5.55 -12.13 -14.14
CA ILE A 312 -6.60 -12.79 -14.94
C ILE A 312 -6.23 -14.24 -15.23
N LEU A 313 -5.00 -14.52 -15.68
CA LEU A 313 -4.55 -15.89 -15.95
C LEU A 313 -4.65 -16.74 -14.67
N ARG A 314 -4.29 -16.16 -13.53
CA ARG A 314 -4.44 -16.82 -12.24
C ARG A 314 -5.89 -16.97 -11.80
N ALA A 315 -6.79 -16.08 -12.18
CA ALA A 315 -8.22 -16.27 -11.92
C ALA A 315 -8.82 -17.36 -12.82
N MET A 316 -8.24 -17.65 -13.99
CA MET A 316 -8.82 -18.53 -15.01
C MET A 316 -8.22 -19.95 -15.04
N TYR A 317 -7.22 -20.27 -14.19
CA TYR A 317 -6.52 -21.55 -14.27
C TYR A 317 -7.44 -22.76 -14.06
N TYR A 318 -8.51 -22.63 -13.28
CA TYR A 318 -9.43 -23.74 -13.03
C TYR A 318 -10.25 -24.12 -14.27
N ILE A 319 -10.37 -23.21 -15.25
CA ILE A 319 -11.08 -23.44 -16.52
C ILE A 319 -10.13 -24.02 -17.58
N VAL A 320 -8.92 -23.47 -17.69
CA VAL A 320 -8.00 -23.77 -18.79
C VAL A 320 -6.94 -24.81 -18.42
N GLY A 321 -6.46 -24.77 -17.18
CA GLY A 321 -5.45 -25.67 -16.65
C GLY A 321 -4.31 -24.99 -15.88
N PRO A 322 -3.50 -25.76 -15.15
CA PRO A 322 -2.47 -25.26 -14.24
C PRO A 322 -1.30 -24.53 -14.93
N LEU A 323 -1.14 -24.70 -16.25
CA LEU A 323 -0.15 -23.95 -17.04
C LEU A 323 -0.34 -22.43 -16.89
N LEU A 324 -1.57 -21.96 -16.72
CA LEU A 324 -1.85 -20.53 -16.53
C LEU A 324 -1.22 -19.96 -15.24
N ILE A 325 -1.04 -20.78 -14.20
CA ILE A 325 -0.35 -20.36 -12.97
C ILE A 325 1.14 -20.10 -13.27
N MET A 326 1.76 -20.97 -14.06
CA MET A 326 3.17 -20.81 -14.45
C MET A 326 3.35 -19.56 -15.32
N VAL A 327 2.47 -19.35 -16.30
CA VAL A 327 2.50 -18.16 -17.15
C VAL A 327 2.27 -16.90 -16.31
N SER A 328 1.27 -16.90 -15.41
CA SER A 328 1.01 -15.82 -14.47
C SER A 328 2.27 -15.45 -13.65
N LEU A 329 2.98 -16.44 -13.13
CA LEU A 329 4.21 -16.23 -12.39
C LEU A 329 5.33 -15.64 -13.25
N VAL A 330 5.51 -16.13 -14.49
CA VAL A 330 6.48 -15.59 -15.45
C VAL A 330 6.17 -14.12 -15.75
N LEU A 331 4.91 -13.75 -15.98
CA LEU A 331 4.54 -12.35 -16.22
C LEU A 331 4.82 -11.45 -15.02
N VAL A 332 4.62 -11.94 -13.80
CA VAL A 332 4.99 -11.22 -12.57
C VAL A 332 6.50 -11.02 -12.51
N PHE A 333 7.30 -12.06 -12.81
CA PHE A 333 8.76 -11.94 -12.84
C PHE A 333 9.24 -10.93 -13.88
N ILE A 334 8.66 -10.93 -15.08
CA ILE A 334 8.98 -9.94 -16.11
C ILE A 334 8.69 -8.53 -15.59
N ALA A 335 7.52 -8.31 -14.98
CA ALA A 335 7.18 -7.02 -14.38
C ALA A 335 8.18 -6.58 -13.29
N TYR A 336 8.63 -7.51 -12.43
CA TYR A 336 9.68 -7.23 -11.43
C TYR A 336 11.02 -6.85 -12.08
N ILE A 337 11.44 -7.58 -13.11
CA ILE A 337 12.67 -7.31 -13.84
C ILE A 337 12.59 -5.93 -14.50
N GLU A 338 11.48 -5.59 -15.16
CA GLU A 338 11.30 -4.28 -15.78
C GLU A 338 11.35 -3.13 -14.77
N VAL A 339 10.74 -3.32 -13.58
CA VAL A 339 10.87 -2.35 -12.48
C VAL A 339 12.32 -2.23 -12.06
N ALA A 340 13.02 -3.34 -11.81
CA ALA A 340 14.43 -3.34 -11.40
C ALA A 340 15.33 -2.65 -12.44
N VAL A 341 15.17 -2.98 -13.73
CA VAL A 341 15.89 -2.35 -14.83
C VAL A 341 15.64 -0.84 -14.88
N SER A 342 14.39 -0.40 -14.66
CA SER A 342 14.03 1.02 -14.60
C SER A 342 14.74 1.75 -13.44
N TYR A 343 14.94 1.07 -12.30
CA TYR A 343 15.73 1.57 -11.17
C TYR A 343 17.25 1.47 -11.37
N LEU A 344 17.75 0.56 -12.19
CA LEU A 344 19.17 0.47 -12.48
C LEU A 344 19.61 1.46 -13.58
N SER A 345 18.67 1.91 -14.43
CA SER A 345 18.95 2.83 -15.52
C SER A 345 18.95 4.32 -15.15
N GLY A 346 18.52 4.64 -13.93
CA GLY A 346 18.43 6.01 -13.45
C GLY A 346 19.65 6.52 -12.69
N GLU A 347 19.51 7.69 -12.06
CA GLU A 347 20.58 8.36 -11.34
C GLU A 347 20.19 8.66 -9.89
N ARG A 348 21.19 8.67 -9.00
CA ARG A 348 21.00 9.12 -7.62
C ARG A 348 20.87 10.64 -7.58
N ILE A 349 19.81 11.11 -6.92
CA ILE A 349 19.60 12.51 -6.63
C ILE A 349 20.45 12.85 -5.41
N LYS A 350 21.35 13.84 -5.54
CA LYS A 350 22.10 14.37 -4.41
C LYS A 350 21.14 15.14 -3.50
N VAL A 351 20.99 14.66 -2.27
CA VAL A 351 20.22 15.36 -1.23
C VAL A 351 21.20 16.11 -0.34
N PHE A 352 21.19 17.44 -0.43
CA PHE A 352 22.06 18.36 0.34
C PHE A 352 21.37 18.92 1.58
#